data_AF-A0A0B2PEQ7-F1
#
_entry.id   AF-A0A0B2PEQ7-F1
#
_cell.length_a   1.000
_cell.length_b   1.000
_cell.length_c   1.000
_cell.angle_alpha   90.00
_cell.angle_beta   90.00
_cell.angle_gamma   90.00
#
_symmetry.space_group_name_H-M   'P 1'
#
loop_
_entity.id
_entity.type
_entity.pdbx_description
1 polymer ?
#
loop_
_entity_poly.entity_id
_entity_poly.type
_entity_poly.pdbx_seq_one_letter_code
_entity_poly.pdbx_strand_id
1 'polypeptide(L)' 'VFCMCNIEAPLVTSWIEENSGRRFYGCGLYKDTGRKGCNFFQWHDPVGNNRQKKIIVALMKEVDELKLREKGLQSR' A
#
# COMPACT_ATOMS: atom_id res chain seq x y z
N VAL A 1 -3.09 -14.88 -9.18
CA VAL A 1 -1.79 -15.25 -8.55
C VAL A 1 -2.10 -15.96 -7.26
N PHE A 2 -1.58 -17.17 -7.03
CA PHE A 2 -1.85 -17.94 -5.80
C PHE A 2 -0.61 -17.94 -4.90
N CYS A 3 -0.83 -17.87 -3.58
CA CYS A 3 0.23 -17.99 -2.60
C CYS A 3 0.46 -19.46 -2.19
N MET A 4 1.46 -19.72 -1.33
CA MET A 4 1.75 -21.07 -0.83
C MET A 4 0.67 -21.65 0.10
N CYS A 5 -0.29 -20.85 0.56
CA CYS A 5 -1.49 -21.34 1.27
C CYS A 5 -2.59 -21.82 0.29
N ASN A 6 -2.33 -21.84 -1.01
CA ASN A 6 -3.28 -22.19 -2.07
C ASN A 6 -4.55 -21.31 -2.08
N ILE A 7 -4.40 -20.05 -1.68
CA ILE A 7 -5.45 -19.02 -1.79
C ILE A 7 -5.03 -17.97 -2.81
N GLU A 8 -6.02 -17.31 -3.39
CA GLU A 8 -5.77 -16.18 -4.28
C GLU A 8 -5.09 -15.05 -3.50
N ALA A 9 -3.96 -14.59 -4.02
CA ALA A 9 -3.21 -13.47 -3.46
C ALA A 9 -3.88 -12.15 -3.89
N PRO A 10 -4.39 -11.32 -2.96
CA PRO A 10 -4.95 -10.03 -3.32
C PRO A 10 -3.91 -9.10 -3.95
N LEU A 11 -4.36 -8.27 -4.88
CA LEU A 11 -3.59 -7.17 -5.44
C LEU A 11 -3.71 -5.94 -4.54
N VAL A 12 -2.59 -5.48 -3.98
CA VAL A 12 -2.52 -4.40 -3.00
C VAL A 12 -1.63 -3.28 -3.53
N THR A 13 -2.00 -2.03 -3.28
CA THR A 13 -1.17 -0.86 -3.59
C THR A 13 -0.28 -0.52 -2.39
N SER A 14 1.02 -0.38 -2.63
CA SER A 14 1.96 0.08 -1.61
C SER A 14 1.88 1.60 -1.47
N TRP A 15 1.83 2.08 -0.24
CA TRP A 15 1.77 3.51 0.09
C TRP A 15 2.96 3.96 0.94
N ILE A 16 4.00 3.12 1.10
CA ILE A 16 5.25 3.55 1.73
C ILE A 16 6.03 4.42 0.75
N GLU A 17 6.71 5.45 1.25
CA GLU A 17 7.39 6.45 0.41
C GLU A 17 8.31 5.81 -0.64
N GLU A 18 8.96 4.68 -0.31
CA GLU A 18 9.89 3.98 -1.21
C GLU A 18 9.21 3.40 -2.44
N ASN A 19 7.95 2.96 -2.31
CA ASN A 19 7.20 2.19 -3.30
C ASN A 19 5.78 2.74 -3.53
N SER A 20 5.54 4.02 -3.24
CA SER A 20 4.21 4.63 -3.32
C SER A 20 3.56 4.44 -4.69
N GLY A 21 2.33 3.95 -4.68
CA GLY A 21 1.53 3.67 -5.87
C GLY A 21 1.88 2.36 -6.60
N ARG A 22 2.93 1.64 -6.18
CA ARG A 22 3.31 0.37 -6.83
C ARG A 22 2.49 -0.79 -6.28
N ARG A 23 1.88 -1.59 -7.17
CA ARG A 23 1.05 -2.72 -6.76
C ARG A 23 1.84 -4.02 -6.62
N PHE A 24 1.45 -4.83 -5.64
CA PHE A 24 2.01 -6.15 -5.37
C PHE A 24 0.91 -7.15 -5.00
N TYR A 25 1.18 -8.43 -5.21
CA TYR A 25 0.41 -9.54 -4.67
C TYR A 25 1.00 -9.97 -3.33
N GLY A 26 0.16 -10.12 -2.31
CA GLY A 26 0.55 -10.60 -0.98
C GLY A 26 -0.29 -11.80 -0.54
N CYS A 27 0.17 -12.57 0.44
CA CYS A 27 -0.67 -13.62 1.04
C CYS A 27 -1.93 -13.02 1.69
N GLY A 28 -3.12 -13.50 1.34
CA GLY A 28 -4.37 -13.03 1.94
C GLY A 28 -4.50 -13.29 3.45
N LEU A 29 -3.74 -14.26 3.99
CA LEU A 29 -3.68 -14.56 5.42
C LEU A 29 -2.62 -13.72 6.17
N TYR A 30 -1.94 -12.76 5.52
CA TYR A 30 -0.85 -12.02 6.15
C TYR A 30 -1.27 -11.23 7.41
N LYS A 31 -2.52 -10.73 7.44
CA LYS A 31 -3.08 -9.99 8.59
C LYS A 31 -4.04 -10.82 9.44
N ASP A 32 -4.23 -12.09 9.10
CA ASP A 32 -5.11 -12.98 9.87
C ASP A 32 -4.37 -13.46 11.12
N THR A 33 -4.78 -12.98 12.30
CA THR A 33 -4.16 -13.37 13.57
C THR A 33 -4.46 -14.84 13.95
N GLY A 34 -5.47 -15.46 13.33
CA GLY A 34 -5.85 -16.85 13.56
C GLY A 34 -5.17 -17.87 12.66
N ARG A 35 -4.45 -17.43 11.61
CA ARG A 35 -3.79 -18.32 10.65
C ARG A 35 -2.42 -17.79 10.24
N LYS A 36 -1.41 -18.66 10.24
CA LYS A 36 -0.06 -18.28 9.80
C LYS A 36 -0.03 -18.07 8.29
N GLY A 37 0.12 -16.82 7.85
CA GLY A 37 0.38 -16.49 6.44
C GLY A 37 1.74 -17.03 5.96
N CYS A 38 1.87 -17.26 4.65
CA CYS A 38 3.08 -17.86 4.06
C CYS A 38 4.13 -16.84 3.57
N ASN A 39 4.03 -15.57 3.94
CA ASN A 39 4.92 -14.49 3.49
C ASN A 39 5.07 -14.36 1.97
N PHE A 40 4.12 -14.86 1.19
CA PHE A 40 4.12 -14.70 -0.26
C PHE A 40 4.06 -13.21 -0.62
N PHE A 41 4.95 -12.80 -1.53
CA PHE A 41 5.05 -11.45 -2.03
C PHE A 41 5.54 -11.46 -3.49
N GLN A 42 4.88 -10.71 -4.36
CA GLN A 42 5.30 -10.54 -5.75
C GLN A 42 4.89 -9.17 -6.29
N TRP A 43 5.82 -8.43 -6.89
CA TRP A 43 5.47 -7.17 -7.56
C TRP A 43 4.60 -7.43 -8.80
N HIS A 44 3.51 -6.68 -8.93
CA HIS A 44 2.65 -6.67 -10.13
C HIS A 44 3.14 -5.62 -11.12
N ASP A 45 3.36 -4.39 -10.63
CA ASP A 45 3.89 -3.32 -11.46
C ASP A 45 5.43 -3.40 -11.54
N PRO A 46 6.03 -3.03 -12.68
CA PRO A 46 7.47 -2.80 -12.75
C PRO A 46 7.89 -1.68 -11.80
N VAL A 47 9.20 -1.50 -11.61
CA VAL A 47 9.71 -0.35 -10.86
C VAL A 47 9.27 0.92 -11.60
N GLY A 48 8.46 1.74 -10.93
CA GLY A 48 7.96 3.00 -11.49
C GLY A 48 9.09 4.01 -11.71
N ASN A 49 8.84 5.02 -12.54
CA ASN A 49 9.85 6.06 -12.75
C ASN A 49 9.96 7.00 -11.52
N ASN A 50 11.15 7.55 -11.29
CA ASN A 50 11.42 8.40 -10.13
C ASN A 50 10.54 9.66 -10.08
N ARG A 51 10.06 10.16 -11.23
CA ARG A 51 9.19 11.34 -11.29
C ARG A 51 7.79 11.04 -10.76
N GLN A 52 7.19 9.92 -11.18
CA GLN A 52 5.90 9.44 -10.70
C GLN A 52 5.92 9.25 -9.19
N LYS A 53 6.95 8.58 -8.67
CA LYS A 53 7.16 8.41 -7.22
C LYS A 53 7.17 9.74 -6.49
N LYS A 54 7.95 10.72 -6.96
CA LYS A 54 8.04 12.06 -6.35
C LYS A 54 6.69 12.79 -6.32
N ILE A 55 5.94 12.73 -7.42
CA ILE A 55 4.62 13.36 -7.53
C ILE A 55 3.65 12.71 -6.54
N ILE A 56 3.58 11.37 -6.50
CA ILE A 56 2.68 10.64 -5.60
C ILE A 56 3.01 10.96 -4.14
N VAL A 57 4.29 10.93 -3.75
CA VAL A 57 4.71 11.24 -2.37
C VAL A 57 4.36 12.68 -2.00
N ALA A 58 4.56 13.65 -2.90
CA ALA A 58 4.19 15.05 -2.65
C ALA A 58 2.68 15.21 -2.44
N LEU A 59 1.86 14.58 -3.29
CA LEU A 59 0.40 14.61 -3.17
C LEU A 59 -0.09 13.94 -1.88
N MET A 60 0.53 12.84 -1.46
CA MET A 60 0.19 12.18 -0.20
C MET A 60 0.43 13.12 1.00
N LYS A 61 1.56 13.83 1.02
CA LYS A 61 1.87 14.81 2.08
C LYS A 61 0.85 15.95 2.12
N GLU A 62 0.48 16.48 0.97
CA GLU A 62 -0.54 17.52 0.87
C GLU A 62 -1.90 17.03 1.39
N VAL A 63 -2.31 15.80 1.05
CA VAL A 63 -3.54 15.20 1.57
C VAL A 63 -3.49 15.03 3.10
N ASP A 64 -2.36 14.62 3.67
CA ASP A 64 -2.21 14.46 5.12
C ASP A 64 -2.26 15.82 5.84
N GLU A 65 -1.65 16.86 5.29
CA GLU A 65 -1.77 18.23 5.80
C GLU A 65 -3.21 18.74 5.76
N LEU A 66 -3.94 18.49 4.67
CA LEU A 66 -5.34 18.88 4.54
C LEU A 66 -6.22 18.18 5.57
N LYS A 67 -6.02 16.88 5.81
CA LYS A 67 -6.73 16.12 6.85
C LYS A 67 -6.46 16.66 8.26
N LEU A 68 -5.24 17.11 8.54
CA LEU A 68 -4.90 17.74 9.82
C LEU A 68 -5.63 19.07 10.00
N ARG A 69 -5.68 19.91 8.96
CA ARG A 69 -6.42 21.18 8.99
C ARG A 69 -7.92 20.96 9.17
N GLU A 70 -8.51 20.00 8.46
CA GLU A 70 -9.92 19.64 8.56
C GLU A 70 -10.29 19.21 9.98
N LYS A 71 -9.50 18.32 10.60
CA LYS A 71 -9.70 17.91 12.00
C LYS A 71 -9.66 19.10 12.96
N GLY A 72 -8.73 20.03 12.75
CA GLY A 72 -8.62 21.24 13.56
C GLY A 72 -9.83 22.17 13.44
N LEU A 73 -10.49 22.21 12.27
CA LEU A 73 -11.73 22.96 12.07
C LEU A 73 -12.93 22.25 12.70
N GLN A 74 -13.00 20.91 12.60
CA GLN A 74 -14.08 20.10 13.18
C GLN A 74 -14.04 20.07 14.72
N SER A 75 -12.89 20.34 15.33
CA SER A 75 -12.73 20.43 16.79
C SER A 75 -13.07 21.79 17.41
N ARG A 76 -13.44 22.79 16.59
CA ARG A 76 -13.86 24.13 17.02
C ARG A 76 -15.37 24.23 17.02
#